data_AF-A0A2D8VCZ8-F1
#
_entry.id   AF-A0A2D8VCZ8-F1
#
_cell.length_a   1.000
_cell.length_b   1.000
_cell.length_c   1.000
_cell.angle_alpha   90.00
_cell.angle_beta   90.00
_cell.angle_gamma   90.00
#
_symmetry.space_group_name_H-M   'P 1'
#
loop_
_entity.id
_entity.type
_entity.pdbx_description
1 polymer ?
#
loop_
_entity_poly.entity_id
_entity_poly.type
_entity_poly.pdbx_seq_one_letter_code
_entity_poly.pdbx_strand_id
1 'polypeptide(L)'
;MSDPKLQRADGCGIFMTLIVAAILISAFYFIQKAFEPDEPEDVSRQTNDQRLEKIKAYQGESDEFSSRIDSFHSERNSSIDSAMQGVIERYKTEAGRHSSSQK
;
A
#
# COMPACT_ATOMS: atom_id res chain seq x y z
N MET A 1 -41.29 -26.46 52.15
CA MET A 1 -39.83 -26.39 52.38
C MET A 1 -39.16 -27.10 51.22
N SER A 2 -38.36 -26.39 50.42
CA SER A 2 -37.78 -26.91 49.18
C SER A 2 -36.67 -27.92 49.47
N ASP A 3 -36.67 -29.03 48.73
CA ASP A 3 -35.81 -30.18 48.95
C ASP A 3 -34.34 -29.86 48.63
N PRO A 4 -33.41 -29.90 49.61
CA PRO A 4 -32.01 -29.46 49.43
C PRO A 4 -31.20 -30.33 48.45
N LYS A 5 -31.74 -31.48 48.02
CA LYS A 5 -31.13 -32.35 47.00
C LYS A 5 -31.20 -31.75 45.59
N LEU A 6 -32.23 -30.98 45.24
CA LEU A 6 -32.34 -30.34 43.92
C LEU A 6 -31.31 -29.20 43.76
N GLN A 7 -31.10 -28.42 44.82
CA GLN A 7 -30.20 -27.25 44.80
C GLN A 7 -28.71 -27.60 44.61
N ARG A 8 -28.31 -28.84 44.91
CA ARG A 8 -26.95 -29.34 44.68
C ARG A 8 -26.67 -29.70 43.22
N ALA A 9 -27.70 -30.06 42.46
CA ALA A 9 -27.57 -30.38 41.04
C ALA A 9 -27.31 -29.12 40.20
N ASP A 10 -27.91 -27.99 40.59
CA ASP A 10 -27.71 -26.69 39.92
C ASP A 10 -26.25 -26.19 39.98
N GLY A 11 -25.54 -26.48 41.09
CA GLY A 11 -24.14 -26.11 41.25
C GLY A 11 -23.18 -26.88 40.32
N CYS A 12 -23.53 -28.12 39.95
CA CYS A 12 -22.74 -28.93 39.02
C CYS A 12 -22.81 -28.38 37.58
N GLY A 13 -23.99 -27.90 37.19
CA GLY A 13 -24.18 -27.25 35.89
C GLY A 13 -23.27 -26.03 35.72
N ILE A 14 -23.26 -25.13 36.71
CA ILE A 14 -22.43 -23.92 36.72
C ILE A 14 -20.93 -24.29 36.66
N PHE A 15 -20.50 -25.29 37.44
CA PHE A 15 -19.11 -25.75 37.44
C PHE A 15 -18.68 -26.30 36.07
N MET A 16 -19.52 -27.11 35.43
CA MET A 16 -19.25 -27.62 34.07
C MET A 16 -19.23 -26.48 33.05
N THR A 17 -20.11 -25.49 33.16
CA THR A 17 -20.08 -24.31 32.29
C THR A 17 -18.77 -23.54 32.43
N LEU A 18 -18.23 -23.39 33.65
CA LEU A 18 -16.94 -22.74 33.87
C LEU A 18 -15.78 -23.54 33.28
N ILE A 19 -15.80 -24.87 33.38
CA ILE A 19 -14.78 -25.73 32.76
C ILE A 19 -14.83 -25.59 31.24
N VAL A 20 -16.01 -25.66 30.64
CA VAL A 20 -16.17 -25.52 29.19
C VAL A 20 -15.72 -24.12 28.74
N ALA A 21 -16.07 -23.07 29.49
CA ALA A 21 -15.61 -21.72 29.20
C ALA A 21 -14.09 -21.60 29.27
N ALA A 22 -13.44 -22.19 30.28
CA ALA A 22 -11.99 -22.19 30.41
C ALA A 22 -11.31 -22.92 29.24
N ILE A 23 -11.88 -24.05 28.79
CA ILE A 23 -11.39 -24.78 27.62
C ILE A 23 -11.52 -23.92 26.35
N LEU A 24 -12.66 -23.27 26.14
CA LEU A 24 -12.88 -22.42 24.96
C LEU A 24 -11.94 -21.22 24.92
N ILE A 25 -11.74 -20.54 26.04
CA ILE A 25 -10.80 -19.40 26.14
C ILE A 25 -9.37 -19.87 25.87
N SER A 26 -8.99 -21.01 26.44
CA SER A 26 -7.66 -21.59 26.22
C SER A 26 -7.46 -21.96 24.76
N ALA A 27 -8.41 -22.70 24.17
CA ALA A 27 -8.36 -23.09 22.76
C ALA A 27 -8.27 -21.88 21.84
N PHE A 28 -9.05 -20.84 22.11
CA PHE A 28 -9.00 -19.59 21.36
C PHE A 28 -7.62 -18.93 21.43
N TYR A 29 -7.02 -18.85 22.62
CA TYR A 29 -5.67 -18.29 22.79
C TYR A 29 -4.61 -19.09 22.02
N PHE A 30 -4.67 -20.43 22.07
CA PHE A 30 -3.72 -21.27 21.33
C PHE A 30 -3.91 -21.16 19.82
N ILE A 31 -5.14 -21.10 19.32
CA ILE A 31 -5.43 -20.88 17.91
C ILE A 31 -4.90 -19.51 17.47
N GLN A 32 -5.20 -18.44 18.22
CA GLN A 32 -4.65 -17.12 17.92
C GLN A 32 -3.14 -17.15 17.81
N LYS A 33 -2.44 -17.72 18.81
CA LYS A 33 -0.99 -17.80 18.79
C LYS A 33 -0.42 -18.67 17.66
N ALA A 34 -1.14 -19.71 17.23
CA ALA A 34 -0.70 -20.59 16.15
C ALA A 34 -0.92 -19.99 14.75
N PHE A 35 -1.88 -19.07 14.62
CA PHE A 35 -2.23 -18.41 13.36
C PHE A 35 -1.85 -16.91 13.33
N GLU A 36 -1.20 -16.41 14.38
CA GLU A 36 -0.66 -15.06 14.40
C GLU A 36 0.46 -14.99 13.35
N PRO A 37 0.33 -14.13 12.33
CA PRO A 37 1.39 -13.97 11.36
C PRO A 37 2.64 -13.44 12.07
N ASP A 38 3.81 -14.00 11.74
CA ASP A 38 5.08 -13.52 12.29
C ASP A 38 5.18 -12.01 12.09
N GLU A 39 5.48 -11.26 13.17
CA GLU A 39 5.77 -9.84 13.06
C GLU A 39 6.92 -9.67 12.03
N PRO A 40 6.80 -8.71 11.10
CA PRO A 40 7.85 -8.50 10.12
C PRO A 40 9.15 -8.21 10.86
N GLU A 41 10.22 -8.94 10.51
CA GLU A 41 11.54 -8.71 11.09
C GLU A 41 11.89 -7.22 11.00
N ASP A 42 12.36 -6.68 12.13
CA ASP A 42 12.75 -5.29 12.21
C ASP A 42 13.86 -5.03 11.17
N VAL A 43 13.60 -4.10 10.24
CA VAL A 43 14.51 -3.86 9.12
C VAL A 43 15.88 -3.44 9.67
N SER A 44 16.90 -4.24 9.37
CA SER A 44 18.25 -3.97 9.84
C SER A 44 18.69 -2.55 9.46
N ARG A 45 19.52 -1.91 10.30
CA ARG A 45 20.10 -0.59 9.98
C ARG A 45 20.75 -0.57 8.59
N GLN A 46 21.43 -1.66 8.22
CA GLN A 46 22.04 -1.83 6.91
C GLN A 46 21.03 -1.78 5.75
N THR A 47 19.87 -2.41 5.92
CA THR A 47 18.78 -2.35 4.93
C THR A 47 18.22 -0.94 4.78
N ASN A 48 18.08 -0.21 5.89
CA ASN A 48 17.64 1.19 5.85
C ASN A 48 18.67 2.12 5.21
N ASP A 49 19.96 1.93 5.51
CA ASP A 49 21.04 2.71 4.91
C ASP A 49 21.11 2.50 3.38
N GLN A 50 20.99 1.24 2.93
CA GLN A 50 20.92 0.90 1.49
C GLN A 50 19.70 1.54 0.80
N ARG A 51 18.55 1.57 1.47
CA ARG A 51 17.35 2.24 0.94
C ARG A 51 17.57 3.74 0.83
N LEU A 52 18.17 4.35 1.86
CA LEU A 52 18.45 5.79 1.88
C LEU A 52 19.44 6.19 0.78
N GLU A 53 20.48 5.40 0.56
CA GLU A 53 21.45 5.61 -0.52
C GLU A 53 20.79 5.57 -1.90
N LYS A 54 19.94 4.56 -2.16
CA LYS A 54 19.18 4.49 -3.42
C LYS A 54 18.25 5.67 -3.60
N ILE A 55 17.54 6.10 -2.56
CA ILE A 55 16.65 7.26 -2.62
C ILE A 55 17.45 8.51 -3.01
N LYS A 56 18.61 8.74 -2.38
CA LYS A 56 19.48 9.88 -2.71
C LYS A 56 20.00 9.82 -4.14
N ALA A 57 20.38 8.63 -4.62
CA ALA A 57 20.84 8.45 -5.99
C ALA A 57 19.74 8.83 -7.01
N TYR A 58 18.51 8.34 -6.81
CA TYR A 58 17.38 8.67 -7.69
C TYR A 58 16.97 10.15 -7.62
N GLN A 59 17.08 10.78 -6.45
CA GLN A 59 16.86 12.23 -6.31
C GLN A 59 17.89 13.01 -7.13
N GLY A 60 19.18 12.66 -7.03
CA GLY A 60 20.23 13.29 -7.82
C GLY A 60 20.01 13.13 -9.33
N GLU A 61 19.63 11.93 -9.79
CA GLU A 61 19.32 11.68 -11.21
C GLU A 61 18.09 12.48 -11.68
N SER A 62 17.05 12.57 -10.84
CA SER A 62 15.84 13.35 -11.13
C SER A 62 16.12 14.85 -11.25
N ASP A 63 16.96 15.38 -10.35
CA ASP A 63 17.37 16.79 -10.37
C ASP A 63 18.22 17.09 -11.61
N GLU A 64 19.15 16.20 -11.97
CA GLU A 64 19.96 16.33 -13.17
C GLU A 64 19.09 16.27 -14.44
N PHE A 65 18.16 15.33 -14.52
CA PHE A 65 17.23 15.23 -15.64
C PHE A 65 16.38 16.48 -15.79
N SER A 66 15.80 16.98 -14.70
CA SER A 66 15.00 18.20 -14.69
C SER A 66 15.81 19.41 -15.13
N SER A 67 17.04 19.53 -14.61
CA SER A 67 17.97 20.60 -15.01
C SER A 67 18.31 20.53 -16.50
N ARG A 68 18.51 19.33 -17.08
CA ARG A 68 18.76 19.16 -18.51
C ARG A 68 17.57 19.57 -19.37
N ILE A 69 16.35 19.25 -18.94
CA ILE A 69 15.12 19.69 -19.61
C ILE A 69 15.05 21.21 -19.61
N ASP A 70 15.23 21.84 -18.44
CA ASP A 70 15.18 23.29 -18.30
C ASP A 70 16.26 23.98 -19.14
N SER A 71 17.49 23.45 -19.13
CA SER A 71 18.59 23.96 -19.96
C SER A 71 18.25 23.87 -21.44
N PHE A 72 17.80 22.70 -21.91
CA PHE A 72 17.40 22.50 -23.31
C PHE A 72 16.33 23.49 -23.77
N HIS A 73 15.34 23.73 -22.93
CA HIS A 73 14.24 24.63 -23.26
C HIS A 73 14.69 26.10 -23.22
N SER A 74 15.50 26.48 -22.23
CA SER A 74 16.06 27.83 -22.11
C SER A 74 16.98 28.19 -23.29
N GLU A 75 17.87 27.27 -23.70
CA GLU A 75 18.78 27.45 -24.84
C GLU A 75 18.05 27.66 -26.16
N ARG A 76 16.87 27.05 -26.30
CA ARG A 76 16.05 27.13 -27.51
C ARG A 76 14.98 28.20 -27.45
N ASN A 77 14.94 29.00 -26.39
CA ASN A 77 13.87 29.95 -26.12
C ASN A 77 12.47 29.30 -26.30
N SER A 78 12.34 28.10 -25.75
CA SER A 78 11.14 27.26 -25.85
C SER A 78 10.69 26.85 -24.46
N SER A 79 9.51 26.26 -24.39
CA SER A 79 8.98 25.58 -23.21
C SER A 79 8.37 24.25 -23.61
N ILE A 80 8.17 23.36 -22.64
CA ILE A 80 7.39 22.13 -22.82
C ILE A 80 6.02 22.45 -23.42
N ASP A 81 5.34 23.49 -22.92
CA ASP A 81 4.03 23.90 -23.43
C ASP A 81 4.07 24.27 -24.91
N SER A 82 5.07 25.06 -25.32
CA SER A 82 5.23 25.46 -26.72
C SER A 82 5.53 24.26 -27.63
N ALA A 83 6.34 23.30 -27.16
CA ALA A 83 6.64 22.08 -27.90
C ALA A 83 5.37 21.23 -28.07
N MET A 84 4.57 21.11 -27.01
CA MET A 84 3.32 20.35 -27.02
C MET A 84 2.26 21.00 -27.91
N GLN A 85 2.16 22.33 -27.91
CA GLN A 85 1.30 23.06 -28.86
C GLN A 85 1.70 22.77 -30.31
N GLY A 86 3.01 22.78 -30.61
CA GLY A 86 3.52 22.43 -31.94
C GLY A 86 3.16 21.00 -32.37
N VAL A 87 3.17 20.04 -31.46
CA VAL A 87 2.70 18.66 -31.74
C VAL A 87 1.20 18.65 -32.04
N ILE A 88 0.37 19.31 -31.23
CA ILE A 88 -1.09 19.38 -31.41
C ILE A 88 -1.43 20.01 -32.78
N GLU A 89 -0.75 21.09 -33.16
CA GLU A 89 -0.97 21.77 -34.43
C GLU A 89 -0.64 20.89 -35.63
N ARG A 90 0.44 20.10 -35.57
CA ARG A 90 0.79 19.12 -36.62
C ARG A 90 -0.32 18.09 -36.79
N TYR A 91 -0.79 17.49 -35.69
CA TYR A 91 -1.89 16.52 -35.73
C TYR A 91 -3.19 17.11 -36.30
N LYS A 92 -3.55 18.34 -35.90
CA LYS A 92 -4.73 19.05 -36.44
C LYS A 92 -4.60 19.30 -37.95
N THR A 93 -3.41 19.70 -38.38
CA THR A 93 -3.13 20.01 -39.79
C THR A 93 -3.17 18.73 -40.66
N GLU A 94 -2.59 17.64 -40.18
CA GLU A 94 -2.63 16.34 -40.85
C GLU A 94 -4.05 15.76 -40.93
N ALA A 95 -4.82 15.85 -39.85
CA ALA A 95 -6.23 15.44 -39.83
C ALA A 95 -7.08 16.27 -40.82
N GLY A 96 -6.86 17.59 -40.87
CA GLY A 96 -7.52 18.48 -41.84
C GLY A 96 -7.16 18.15 -43.29
N ARG A 97 -5.88 17.82 -43.57
CA ARG A 97 -5.41 17.39 -44.89
C ARG A 97 -6.06 16.09 -45.36
N HIS A 98 -6.17 15.11 -44.47
CA HIS A 98 -6.84 13.83 -44.76
C HIS A 98 -8.33 14.01 -45.05
N SER A 99 -9.01 14.90 -44.32
CA SER A 99 -10.41 15.26 -44.54
C SER A 99 -10.64 15.95 -45.90
N SER A 100 -9.70 16.78 -46.36
CA SER A 100 -9.82 17.51 -47.62
C SER A 100 -9.46 16.68 -48.87
N SER A 101 -8.72 15.58 -48.72
CA SER A 101 -8.32 14.71 -49.84
C SER A 101 -9.37 13.65 -50.21
N GLN A 102 -10.48 13.58 -49.47
CA GLN A 102 -11.55 12.58 -49.63
C GLN A 102 -12.85 13.14 -50.24
N LYS A 103 -12.83 14.39 -50.72
CA LYS A 103 -13.88 15.04 -51.52
C LYS A 103 -13.38 15.32 -52.92
#